data_AF-A0A226D2T9-F1
#
_entry.id   AF-A0A226D2T9-F1
#
_cell.length_a   1.000
_cell.length_b   1.000
_cell.length_c   1.000
_cell.angle_alpha   90.00
_cell.angle_beta   90.00
_cell.angle_gamma   90.00
#
_symmetry.space_group_name_H-M   'P 1'
#
loop_
_entity.id
_entity.type
_entity.pdbx_description
1 polymer ?
#
loop_
_entity_poly.entity_id
_entity_poly.type
_entity_poly.pdbx_seq_one_letter_code
_entity_poly.pdbx_strand_id
1 'polypeptide(L)'
;MPFGEDVYQKYTTSSNPFDRRNKYSIAHFVQAIVTKANAMLHFVPSDGSCNAMTEFKMNALINGFNGELVVIVTEVNGFAFLSCYTDNYVSFQFYLAPFQPAMWLVLIISLLVVISVLSLSIRWRRDRFSSPAWLYTCGTLLAQCYVPGRKIEIPYFRIVFSIWCLMLVILSNAYTGLITTELNSPFPASHPEVWEDLVCKKLPSRDDNSTSIRDTVNQLTSYAKILIRILQTHERLPTFGTDNCFHFISLPVEYSDGYPSWLIFVFFLLGEAERMSRKVFTNSFIDKQILLSINLLLPQNYHHIKDFNYGTKYNDSTELQKNIEPEVVDCGKKSVFVSHENLVEEEFRFLSKQYAGKKFYRGRDIMGGSCLVNGLVFSLKGKRSRLLRYFWYLVDTGVYGRIEKELGDRRLLFRRPALAVGKENDIVVPLSLGGAIVTVFILSGLLILLAGVVFMIENKLRIGKFLRRILAEIYLCLDRSKHLYAKSRKHRM
;
A
#
# COMPACT_ATOMS: atom_id res chain seq x y z
N MET A 1 27.06 8.53 -4.89
CA MET A 1 27.71 8.95 -3.63
C MET A 1 28.14 10.39 -3.80
N PRO A 2 28.19 11.25 -2.78
CA PRO A 2 28.89 12.52 -2.92
C PRO A 2 30.35 12.18 -3.24
N PHE A 3 30.72 12.42 -4.49
CA PHE A 3 32.02 12.14 -5.06
C PHE A 3 32.96 13.25 -4.56
N GLY A 4 33.84 12.95 -3.61
CA GLY A 4 34.82 13.93 -3.13
C GLY A 4 35.41 13.72 -1.73
N GLU A 5 35.38 12.52 -1.14
CA GLU A 5 36.21 12.29 0.06
C GLU A 5 37.68 12.18 -0.36
N ASP A 6 38.52 13.10 0.11
CA ASP A 6 39.98 13.08 -0.10
C ASP A 6 40.59 11.80 0.48
N VAL A 7 41.02 10.91 -0.42
CA VAL A 7 41.44 9.53 -0.09
C VAL A 7 42.84 9.45 0.55
N TYR A 8 43.51 10.58 0.77
CA TYR A 8 44.92 10.61 1.18
C TYR A 8 45.17 10.45 2.69
N GLN A 9 44.16 10.29 3.53
CA GLN A 9 44.38 10.06 4.97
C GLN A 9 44.79 8.61 5.26
N LYS A 10 45.91 8.45 5.97
CA LYS A 10 46.38 7.16 6.49
C LYS A 10 45.45 6.72 7.63
N TYR A 11 44.41 5.96 7.29
CA TYR A 11 43.39 5.52 8.25
C TYR A 11 43.96 4.59 9.32
N THR A 12 43.62 4.86 10.59
CA THR A 12 44.02 4.02 11.72
C THR A 12 43.35 2.65 11.62
N THR A 13 44.15 1.60 11.74
CA THR A 13 43.75 0.21 11.66
C THR A 13 42.76 -0.15 12.78
N SER A 14 41.55 -0.59 12.40
CA SER A 14 40.52 -1.21 13.25
C SER A 14 39.57 -0.28 14.03
N SER A 15 38.83 0.61 13.36
CA SER A 15 37.59 1.17 13.94
C SER A 15 36.39 0.26 13.63
N ASN A 16 35.49 0.08 14.61
CA ASN A 16 34.25 -0.67 14.43
C ASN A 16 33.32 0.12 13.47
N PRO A 17 32.87 -0.45 12.33
CA PRO A 17 31.96 0.22 11.38
C PRO A 17 30.65 0.69 12.02
N PHE A 18 30.25 0.08 13.13
CA PHE A 18 29.01 0.38 13.83
C PHE A 18 29.17 1.37 14.98
N ASP A 19 30.40 1.85 15.26
CA ASP A 19 30.62 2.90 16.24
C ASP A 19 30.30 4.27 15.63
N ARG A 20 29.14 4.83 16.02
CA ARG A 20 28.62 6.13 15.54
C ARG A 20 29.49 7.32 15.96
N ARG A 21 30.42 7.15 16.90
CA ARG A 21 31.35 8.21 17.31
C ARG A 21 32.44 8.45 16.27
N ASN A 22 32.77 7.43 15.48
CA ASN A 22 33.82 7.52 14.47
C ASN A 22 33.22 7.88 13.11
N LYS A 23 33.84 8.83 12.40
CA LYS A 23 33.56 9.06 10.98
C LYS A 23 34.00 7.81 10.23
N TYR A 24 33.02 7.09 9.69
CA TYR A 24 33.24 5.87 8.94
C TYR A 24 32.60 6.05 7.58
N SER A 25 33.37 5.78 6.53
CA SER A 25 32.89 5.83 5.15
C SER A 25 33.05 4.46 4.49
N ILE A 26 32.45 4.30 3.32
CA ILE A 26 32.57 3.04 2.58
C ILE A 26 34.03 2.73 2.21
N ALA A 27 34.87 3.75 2.02
CA ALA A 27 36.29 3.57 1.74
C ALA A 27 37.02 2.87 2.90
N HIS A 28 36.69 3.24 4.15
CA HIS A 28 37.22 2.58 5.34
C HIS A 28 36.85 1.09 5.39
N PHE A 29 35.61 0.78 4.99
CA PHE A 29 35.14 -0.60 4.90
C PHE A 29 35.92 -1.41 3.87
N VAL A 30 36.04 -0.88 2.65
CA VAL A 30 36.81 -1.53 1.58
C VAL A 30 38.26 -1.73 2.01
N GLN A 31 38.88 -0.72 2.62
CA GLN A 31 40.27 -0.81 3.09
C GLN A 31 40.43 -1.89 4.18
N ALA A 32 39.50 -1.99 5.12
CA ALA A 32 39.54 -3.03 6.15
C ALA A 32 39.49 -4.43 5.53
N ILE A 33 38.64 -4.64 4.52
CA ILE A 33 38.54 -5.93 3.81
C ILE A 33 39.82 -6.21 3.02
N VAL A 34 40.33 -5.22 2.29
CA VAL A 34 41.55 -5.35 1.47
C VAL A 34 42.76 -5.67 2.34
N THR A 35 42.89 -5.01 3.49
CA THR A 35 43.96 -5.28 4.47
C THR A 35 43.85 -6.71 5.00
N LYS A 36 42.64 -7.19 5.32
CA LYS A 36 42.42 -8.58 5.76
C LYS A 36 42.68 -9.62 4.67
N ALA A 37 42.53 -9.23 3.41
CA ALA A 37 42.85 -10.06 2.25
C ALA A 37 44.35 -10.10 1.90
N ASN A 38 45.21 -9.36 2.63
CA ASN A 38 46.61 -9.13 2.27
C ASN A 38 46.75 -8.61 0.83
N ALA A 39 45.80 -7.79 0.37
CA ALA A 39 45.84 -7.15 -0.94
C ALA A 39 46.23 -5.68 -0.80
N MET A 40 46.76 -5.09 -1.87
CA MET A 40 47.10 -3.67 -1.94
C MET A 40 45.99 -2.94 -2.69
N LEU A 41 45.51 -1.83 -2.14
CA LEU A 41 44.51 -0.97 -2.79
C LEU A 41 45.21 0.29 -3.29
N HIS A 42 45.12 0.55 -4.59
CA HIS A 42 45.55 1.82 -5.15
C HIS A 42 44.31 2.58 -5.62
N PHE A 43 44.00 3.69 -4.95
CA PHE A 43 42.95 4.58 -5.41
C PHE A 43 43.52 5.44 -6.52
N VAL A 44 42.93 5.33 -7.71
CA VAL A 44 43.25 6.23 -8.82
C VAL A 44 42.06 7.18 -8.93
N PRO A 45 42.24 8.49 -8.65
CA PRO A 45 41.20 9.47 -8.92
C PRO A 45 40.85 9.41 -10.41
N SER A 46 39.56 9.37 -10.73
CA SER A 46 39.11 9.34 -12.12
C SER A 46 39.32 10.71 -12.74
N ASP A 47 40.45 10.89 -13.42
CA ASP A 47 40.80 12.10 -14.19
C ASP A 47 40.09 12.17 -15.55
N GLY A 48 39.10 11.30 -15.78
CA GLY A 48 38.36 11.19 -17.04
C GLY A 48 39.16 10.64 -18.23
N SER A 49 40.48 10.42 -18.11
CA SER A 49 41.36 10.15 -19.25
C SER A 49 42.12 8.82 -19.22
N CYS A 50 42.10 8.09 -18.10
CA CYS A 50 42.88 6.85 -18.01
C CYS A 50 42.13 5.58 -18.48
N ASN A 51 42.66 4.96 -19.54
CA ASN A 51 42.40 3.56 -19.98
C ASN A 51 42.91 2.49 -18.99
N ALA A 52 43.18 2.86 -17.74
CA ALA A 52 43.57 1.89 -16.72
C ALA A 52 42.38 0.97 -16.45
N MET A 53 42.53 -0.32 -16.75
CA MET A 53 41.55 -1.35 -16.39
C MET A 53 41.44 -1.39 -14.85
N THR A 54 40.43 -0.71 -14.31
CA THR A 54 40.12 -0.77 -12.88
C THR A 54 39.74 -2.20 -12.51
N GLU A 55 40.48 -2.82 -11.61
CA GLU A 55 40.22 -4.21 -11.22
C GLU A 55 39.00 -4.38 -10.31
N PHE A 56 38.54 -3.28 -9.67
CA PHE A 56 37.40 -3.25 -8.77
C PHE A 56 36.65 -1.92 -8.86
N LYS A 57 35.32 -1.98 -9.01
CA LYS A 57 34.42 -0.82 -8.88
C LYS A 57 33.33 -1.13 -7.86
N MET A 58 33.09 -0.18 -6.97
CA MET A 58 32.05 -0.28 -5.93
C MET A 58 30.85 0.58 -6.31
N ASN A 59 29.64 0.06 -6.07
CA ASN A 59 28.38 0.72 -6.42
C ASN A 59 28.36 1.17 -7.89
N ALA A 60 28.96 0.35 -8.76
CA ALA A 60 28.97 0.63 -10.17
C ALA A 60 27.57 0.39 -10.73
N LEU A 61 27.09 1.34 -11.52
CA LEU A 61 25.89 1.16 -12.31
C LEU A 61 26.19 0.14 -13.41
N ILE A 62 25.54 -1.02 -13.37
CA ILE A 62 25.81 -2.11 -14.32
C ILE A 62 24.95 -1.90 -15.58
N ASN A 63 25.40 -1.03 -16.48
CA ASN A 63 24.78 -0.83 -17.79
C ASN A 63 25.37 -1.83 -18.81
N GLY A 64 24.94 -3.08 -18.73
CA GLY A 64 25.31 -4.13 -19.68
C GLY A 64 26.37 -5.10 -19.15
N PHE A 65 26.16 -6.40 -19.42
CA PHE A 65 27.10 -7.45 -19.05
C PHE A 65 28.16 -7.60 -20.14
N ASN A 66 29.28 -6.88 -19.98
CA ASN A 66 30.51 -7.26 -20.67
C ASN A 66 30.99 -8.58 -20.05
N GLY A 67 31.18 -9.62 -20.86
CA GLY A 67 31.55 -10.97 -20.39
C GLY A 67 32.88 -11.06 -19.62
N GLU A 68 33.61 -9.94 -19.50
CA GLU A 68 34.89 -9.85 -18.80
C GLU A 68 34.81 -9.43 -17.32
N LEU A 69 33.61 -9.30 -16.77
CA LEU A 69 33.41 -8.79 -15.41
C LEU A 69 32.66 -9.81 -14.54
N VAL A 70 33.12 -9.98 -13.31
CA VAL A 70 32.39 -10.68 -12.25
C VAL A 70 31.61 -9.64 -11.47
N VAL A 71 30.29 -9.81 -11.41
CA VAL A 71 29.38 -8.86 -10.79
C VAL A 71 28.73 -9.51 -9.57
N ILE A 72 28.87 -8.87 -8.40
CA ILE A 72 28.08 -9.20 -7.21
C ILE A 72 26.99 -8.15 -7.11
N VAL A 73 25.75 -8.57 -7.34
CA VAL A 73 24.57 -7.71 -7.20
C VAL A 73 24.36 -7.45 -5.72
N THR A 74 24.38 -6.18 -5.32
CA THR A 74 24.11 -5.78 -3.93
C THR A 74 22.70 -5.24 -3.77
N GLU A 75 22.23 -4.48 -4.76
CA GLU A 75 20.93 -3.81 -4.71
C GLU A 75 20.35 -3.66 -6.12
N VAL A 76 19.04 -3.91 -6.26
CA VAL A 76 18.31 -3.50 -7.46
C VAL A 76 18.04 -2.01 -7.31
N ASN A 77 18.69 -1.19 -8.13
CA ASN A 77 18.53 0.23 -8.06
C ASN A 77 17.36 0.64 -8.94
N GLY A 78 16.42 1.39 -8.39
CA GLY A 78 15.37 1.98 -9.19
C GLY A 78 14.79 3.18 -8.50
N PHE A 79 13.93 3.89 -9.20
CA PHE A 79 13.23 5.02 -8.63
C PHE A 79 12.06 4.48 -7.82
N ALA A 80 12.01 4.89 -6.56
CA ALA A 80 10.84 4.75 -5.71
C ALA A 80 10.29 6.15 -5.41
N PHE A 81 9.13 6.19 -4.77
CA PHE A 81 8.54 7.45 -4.37
C PHE A 81 7.99 7.41 -2.94
N LEU A 82 7.85 8.59 -2.36
CA LEU A 82 7.40 8.82 -1.00
C LEU A 82 6.44 10.01 -1.00
N SER A 83 5.27 9.85 -0.41
CA SER A 83 4.30 10.93 -0.22
C SER A 83 3.61 10.78 1.12
N CYS A 84 3.15 11.88 1.71
CA CYS A 84 2.18 11.83 2.80
C CYS A 84 0.77 12.25 2.36
N TYR A 85 0.59 12.56 1.08
CA TYR A 85 -0.70 12.95 0.53
C TYR A 85 -1.70 11.80 0.65
N THR A 86 -2.91 12.15 1.08
CA THR A 86 -4.03 11.22 1.12
C THR A 86 -5.30 11.89 0.63
N ASP A 87 -5.98 11.27 -0.33
CA ASP A 87 -7.33 11.64 -0.73
C ASP A 87 -8.33 11.06 0.28
N ASN A 88 -8.99 11.93 1.03
CA ASN A 88 -10.11 11.54 1.88
C ASN A 88 -11.33 11.34 0.98
N TYR A 89 -11.76 10.09 0.79
CA TYR A 89 -12.98 9.80 0.06
C TYR A 89 -14.02 9.21 1.01
N VAL A 90 -15.25 9.72 0.90
CA VAL A 90 -16.39 9.12 1.58
C VAL A 90 -16.94 8.03 0.66
N SER A 91 -16.72 6.77 1.03
CA SER A 91 -17.34 5.64 0.34
C SER A 91 -18.61 5.20 1.06
N PHE A 92 -19.59 4.70 0.30
CA PHE A 92 -20.79 4.07 0.88
C PHE A 92 -20.46 2.80 1.67
N GLN A 93 -19.26 2.24 1.50
CA GLN A 93 -18.75 1.13 2.31
C GLN A 93 -18.77 1.46 3.80
N PHE A 94 -18.65 2.75 4.16
CA PHE A 94 -18.78 3.24 5.52
C PHE A 94 -20.05 2.76 6.24
N TYR A 95 -21.19 2.62 5.54
CA TYR A 95 -22.43 2.14 6.15
C TYR A 95 -22.43 0.63 6.40
N LEU A 96 -21.65 -0.14 5.65
CA LEU A 96 -21.57 -1.59 5.76
C LEU A 96 -20.40 -2.05 6.64
N ALA A 97 -19.35 -1.23 6.77
CA ALA A 97 -18.12 -1.48 7.51
C ALA A 97 -18.27 -1.78 9.01
N PRO A 98 -19.23 -1.20 9.77
CA PRO A 98 -19.34 -1.44 11.21
C PRO A 98 -19.45 -2.92 11.58
N PHE A 99 -20.04 -3.73 10.71
CA PHE A 99 -20.17 -5.16 10.91
C PHE A 99 -19.42 -5.91 9.82
N GLN A 100 -18.63 -6.92 10.23
CA GLN A 100 -18.01 -7.84 9.29
C GLN A 100 -19.09 -8.54 8.45
N PRO A 101 -18.82 -8.92 7.19
CA PRO A 101 -19.78 -9.62 6.34
C PRO A 101 -20.41 -10.86 6.98
N ALA A 102 -19.64 -11.59 7.81
CA ALA A 102 -20.13 -12.73 8.58
C ALA A 102 -21.24 -12.33 9.57
N MET A 103 -21.14 -11.17 10.21
CA MET A 103 -22.14 -10.69 11.17
C MET A 103 -23.45 -10.32 10.47
N TRP A 104 -23.38 -9.71 9.29
CA TRP A 104 -24.55 -9.46 8.44
C TRP A 104 -25.25 -10.76 8.06
N LEU A 105 -24.48 -11.78 7.66
CA LEU A 105 -25.00 -13.09 7.33
C LEU A 105 -25.68 -13.75 8.55
N VAL A 106 -25.05 -13.71 9.72
CA VAL A 106 -25.65 -14.22 10.98
C VAL A 106 -26.93 -13.47 11.32
N LEU A 107 -26.97 -12.15 11.15
CA LEU A 107 -28.16 -11.33 11.39
C LEU A 107 -29.30 -11.74 10.45
N ILE A 108 -29.03 -11.93 9.16
CA ILE A 108 -30.02 -12.40 8.17
C ILE A 108 -30.53 -13.81 8.55
N ILE A 109 -29.63 -14.73 8.90
CA ILE A 109 -30.03 -16.09 9.32
C ILE A 109 -30.90 -16.02 10.58
N SER A 110 -30.50 -15.24 11.59
CA SER A 110 -31.26 -15.09 12.83
C SER A 110 -32.66 -14.51 12.57
N LEU A 111 -32.77 -13.52 11.67
CA LEU A 111 -34.03 -12.94 11.24
C LEU A 111 -34.94 -14.01 10.62
N LEU A 112 -34.42 -14.80 9.67
CA LEU A 112 -35.17 -15.87 9.01
C LEU A 112 -35.63 -16.95 10.00
N VAL A 113 -34.78 -17.30 10.98
CA VAL A 113 -35.14 -18.25 12.05
C VAL A 113 -36.28 -17.70 12.90
N VAL A 114 -36.20 -16.45 13.35
CA VAL A 114 -37.27 -15.82 14.15
C VAL A 114 -38.56 -15.71 13.35
N ILE A 115 -38.51 -15.28 12.09
CA ILE A 115 -39.69 -15.24 11.20
C ILE A 115 -40.31 -16.64 11.09
N SER A 116 -39.50 -17.68 10.93
CA SER A 116 -39.96 -19.06 10.80
C SER A 116 -40.62 -19.56 12.09
N VAL A 117 -39.99 -19.32 13.24
CA VAL A 117 -40.51 -19.71 14.56
C VAL A 117 -41.81 -18.98 14.88
N LEU A 118 -41.88 -17.67 14.65
CA LEU A 118 -43.09 -16.88 14.85
C LEU A 118 -44.20 -17.31 13.89
N SER A 119 -43.89 -17.53 12.62
CA SER A 119 -44.86 -18.02 11.63
C SER A 119 -45.42 -19.39 12.00
N LEU A 120 -44.55 -20.30 12.45
CA LEU A 120 -44.96 -21.64 12.89
C LEU A 120 -45.85 -21.53 14.13
N SER A 121 -45.50 -20.69 15.10
CA SER A 121 -46.29 -20.48 16.33
C SER A 121 -47.71 -19.96 16.03
N ILE A 122 -47.83 -19.04 15.08
CA ILE A 122 -49.12 -18.47 14.64
C ILE A 122 -49.94 -19.53 13.89
N ARG A 123 -49.31 -20.26 12.93
CA ARG A 123 -49.99 -21.33 12.18
C ARG A 123 -50.46 -22.46 13.10
N TRP A 124 -49.67 -22.80 14.11
CA TRP A 124 -49.96 -23.88 15.05
C TRP A 124 -51.20 -23.62 15.90
N ARG A 125 -51.43 -22.36 16.29
CA ARG A 125 -52.64 -21.95 17.03
C ARG A 125 -53.91 -21.95 16.17
N ARG A 126 -53.78 -22.08 14.84
CA ARG A 126 -54.89 -22.07 13.87
C ARG A 126 -55.75 -20.80 13.96
N ASP A 127 -55.18 -19.72 14.48
CA ASP A 127 -55.84 -18.43 14.51
C ASP A 127 -55.82 -17.83 13.10
N ARG A 128 -57.00 -17.42 12.60
CA ARG A 128 -57.14 -16.75 11.29
C ARG A 128 -56.66 -15.30 11.34
N PHE A 129 -55.39 -15.08 11.66
CA PHE A 129 -54.80 -13.76 11.53
C PHE A 129 -54.36 -13.51 10.08
N SER A 130 -54.86 -12.44 9.46
CA SER A 130 -54.52 -12.08 8.07
C SER A 130 -53.09 -11.54 7.89
N SER A 131 -52.44 -11.06 8.96
CA SER A 131 -51.15 -10.39 8.84
C SER A 131 -49.96 -11.37 8.97
N PRO A 132 -49.04 -11.39 8.00
CA PRO A 132 -47.89 -12.30 8.00
C PRO A 132 -46.86 -11.93 9.08
N ALA A 133 -46.20 -12.94 9.66
CA ALA A 133 -45.26 -12.75 10.78
C ALA A 133 -44.01 -11.93 10.42
N TRP A 134 -43.60 -11.98 9.15
CA TRP A 134 -42.40 -11.27 8.68
C TRP A 134 -42.53 -9.76 8.80
N LEU A 135 -43.73 -9.18 8.63
CA LEU A 135 -43.94 -7.73 8.75
C LEU A 135 -43.61 -7.22 10.16
N TYR A 136 -43.98 -7.97 11.20
CA TYR A 136 -43.67 -7.58 12.58
C TYR A 136 -42.17 -7.65 12.86
N THR A 137 -41.52 -8.69 12.33
CA THR A 137 -40.08 -8.89 12.55
C THR A 137 -39.26 -7.85 11.79
N CYS A 138 -39.63 -7.53 10.55
CA CYS A 138 -39.02 -6.44 9.79
C CYS A 138 -39.33 -5.06 10.39
N GLY A 139 -40.54 -4.83 10.90
CA GLY A 139 -40.89 -3.59 11.60
C GLY A 139 -39.96 -3.32 12.78
N THR A 140 -39.69 -4.35 13.59
CA THR A 140 -38.75 -4.21 14.72
C THR A 140 -37.32 -3.88 14.30
N LEU A 141 -36.85 -4.37 13.15
CA LEU A 141 -35.53 -3.99 12.60
C LEU A 141 -35.44 -2.49 12.28
N LEU A 142 -36.57 -1.90 11.86
CA LEU A 142 -36.70 -0.46 11.60
C LEU A 142 -37.01 0.34 12.88
N ALA A 143 -36.76 -0.24 14.06
CA ALA A 143 -37.10 0.30 15.37
C ALA A 143 -38.61 0.60 15.56
N GLN A 144 -39.49 0.02 14.73
CA GLN A 144 -40.94 0.14 14.84
C GLN A 144 -41.53 -1.09 15.52
N CYS A 145 -41.82 -0.98 16.81
CA CYS A 145 -42.42 -2.06 17.60
C CYS A 145 -43.95 -1.97 17.64
N TYR A 146 -44.61 -2.20 16.50
CA TYR A 146 -46.08 -2.30 16.48
C TYR A 146 -46.53 -3.76 16.52
N VAL A 147 -47.10 -4.18 17.65
CA VAL A 147 -47.70 -5.51 17.81
C VAL A 147 -49.20 -5.36 18.10
N PRO A 148 -50.09 -5.95 17.28
CA PRO A 148 -51.52 -5.90 17.55
C PRO A 148 -51.85 -6.64 18.85
N GLY A 149 -52.65 -6.00 19.72
CA GLY A 149 -52.88 -6.44 21.11
C GLY A 149 -53.30 -7.91 21.27
N ARG A 150 -54.12 -8.46 20.37
CA ARG A 150 -54.55 -9.87 20.43
C ARG A 150 -53.41 -10.88 20.30
N LYS A 151 -52.27 -10.50 19.70
CA LYS A 151 -51.11 -11.42 19.51
C LYS A 151 -50.20 -11.49 20.74
N ILE A 152 -50.23 -10.47 21.60
CA ILE A 152 -49.42 -10.40 22.82
C ILE A 152 -49.89 -11.44 23.87
N GLU A 153 -51.13 -11.91 23.78
CA GLU A 153 -51.72 -12.90 24.71
C GLU A 153 -51.06 -14.29 24.62
N ILE A 154 -50.32 -14.59 23.56
CA ILE A 154 -49.62 -15.87 23.41
C ILE A 154 -48.26 -15.77 24.15
N PRO A 155 -48.05 -16.51 25.27
CA PRO A 155 -46.86 -16.34 26.12
C PRO A 155 -45.56 -16.65 25.36
N TYR A 156 -45.56 -17.69 24.52
CA TYR A 156 -44.40 -18.03 23.69
C TYR A 156 -44.04 -16.94 22.66
N PHE A 157 -45.05 -16.40 21.96
CA PHE A 157 -44.84 -15.30 21.01
C PHE A 157 -44.24 -14.11 21.73
N ARG A 158 -44.77 -13.77 22.92
CA ARG A 158 -44.27 -12.68 23.75
C ARG A 158 -42.80 -12.88 24.12
N ILE A 159 -42.42 -14.05 24.63
CA ILE A 159 -41.03 -14.32 25.06
C ILE A 159 -40.06 -14.22 23.86
N VAL A 160 -40.36 -14.91 22.76
CA VAL A 160 -39.48 -14.91 21.57
C VAL A 160 -39.38 -13.50 20.98
N PHE A 161 -40.51 -12.80 20.86
CA PHE A 161 -40.54 -11.44 20.34
C PHE A 161 -39.83 -10.45 21.26
N SER A 162 -39.95 -10.59 22.58
CA SER A 162 -39.23 -9.76 23.56
C SER A 162 -37.71 -9.98 23.51
N ILE A 163 -37.24 -11.23 23.40
CA ILE A 163 -35.81 -11.55 23.22
C ILE A 163 -35.30 -10.92 21.92
N TRP A 164 -36.06 -11.07 20.83
CA TRP A 164 -35.72 -10.46 19.54
C TRP A 164 -35.63 -8.94 19.61
N CYS A 165 -36.60 -8.27 20.25
CA CYS A 165 -36.56 -6.82 20.44
C CYS A 165 -35.35 -6.37 21.27
N LEU A 166 -35.04 -7.07 22.37
CA LEU A 166 -33.87 -6.77 23.20
C LEU A 166 -32.56 -6.91 22.39
N MET A 167 -32.43 -7.98 21.62
CA MET A 167 -31.28 -8.19 20.74
C MET A 167 -31.16 -7.06 19.71
N LEU A 168 -32.26 -6.63 19.09
CA LEU A 168 -32.24 -5.54 18.13
C LEU A 168 -31.84 -4.20 18.73
N VAL A 169 -32.28 -3.87 19.94
CA VAL A 169 -31.85 -2.65 20.63
C VAL A 169 -30.34 -2.67 20.91
N ILE A 170 -29.80 -3.80 21.33
CA ILE A 170 -28.36 -3.95 21.55
C ILE A 170 -27.61 -3.79 20.22
N LEU A 171 -28.07 -4.45 19.15
CA LEU A 171 -27.44 -4.38 17.83
C LEU A 171 -27.53 -2.98 17.21
N SER A 172 -28.66 -2.29 17.35
CA SER A 172 -28.81 -0.92 16.85
C SER A 172 -27.88 0.03 17.61
N ASN A 173 -27.80 -0.08 18.94
CA ASN A 173 -26.91 0.75 19.75
C ASN A 173 -25.44 0.47 19.42
N ALA A 174 -25.05 -0.79 19.23
CA ALA A 174 -23.70 -1.15 18.81
C ALA A 174 -23.38 -0.62 17.41
N TYR A 175 -24.30 -0.76 16.46
CA TYR A 175 -24.16 -0.25 15.10
C TYR A 175 -24.00 1.27 15.09
N THR A 176 -24.88 2.01 15.77
CA THR A 176 -24.79 3.47 15.90
C THR A 176 -23.51 3.89 16.62
N GLY A 177 -23.10 3.18 17.67
CA GLY A 177 -21.83 3.43 18.36
C GLY A 177 -20.61 3.27 17.46
N LEU A 178 -20.59 2.21 16.65
CA LEU A 178 -19.51 1.97 15.70
C LEU A 178 -19.51 2.99 14.55
N ILE A 179 -20.68 3.29 13.98
CA ILE A 179 -20.80 4.33 12.95
C ILE A 179 -20.34 5.68 13.49
N THR A 180 -20.76 6.07 14.69
CA THR A 180 -20.34 7.35 15.27
C THR A 180 -18.84 7.36 15.57
N THR A 181 -18.27 6.23 16.02
CA THR A 181 -16.82 6.11 16.20
C THR A 181 -16.07 6.25 14.88
N GLU A 182 -16.56 5.63 13.81
CA GLU A 182 -15.97 5.72 12.47
C GLU A 182 -16.21 7.09 11.81
N LEU A 183 -17.30 7.80 12.12
CA LEU A 183 -17.51 9.18 11.66
C LEU A 183 -16.59 10.18 12.37
N ASN A 184 -16.14 9.84 13.58
CA ASN A 184 -15.18 10.63 14.35
C ASN A 184 -13.71 10.20 14.10
N SER A 185 -13.49 9.01 13.51
CA SER A 185 -12.18 8.59 13.07
C SER A 185 -11.80 9.34 11.78
N PRO A 186 -10.51 9.60 11.53
CA PRO A 186 -10.10 10.14 10.24
C PRO A 186 -10.58 9.19 9.13
N PHE A 187 -11.26 9.74 8.13
CA PHE A 187 -11.82 8.96 7.03
C PHE A 187 -10.75 8.05 6.40
N PRO A 188 -11.15 6.88 5.88
CA PRO A 188 -10.24 6.05 5.12
C PRO A 188 -9.66 6.88 3.98
N ALA A 189 -8.34 7.02 4.02
CA ALA A 189 -7.62 7.89 3.13
C ALA A 189 -6.94 7.02 2.06
N SER A 190 -7.26 7.24 0.79
CA SER A 190 -6.51 6.62 -0.32
C SER A 190 -5.21 7.38 -0.50
N HIS A 191 -4.11 6.66 -0.63
CA HIS A 191 -2.80 7.20 -0.92
C HIS A 191 -2.28 6.55 -2.19
N PRO A 192 -1.37 7.21 -2.93
CA PRO A 192 -0.77 6.59 -4.10
C PRO A 192 0.11 5.41 -3.67
N GLU A 193 -0.18 4.23 -4.20
CA GLU A 193 0.60 3.01 -3.93
C GLU A 193 1.50 2.65 -5.12
N VAL A 194 1.07 2.97 -6.33
CA VAL A 194 1.81 2.65 -7.57
C VAL A 194 2.05 3.89 -8.42
N TRP A 195 2.98 3.81 -9.36
CA TRP A 195 3.35 4.95 -10.23
C TRP A 195 2.18 5.43 -11.11
N GLU A 196 1.27 4.53 -11.48
CA GLU A 196 0.06 4.86 -12.25
C GLU A 196 -0.91 5.78 -11.49
N ASP A 197 -0.89 5.77 -10.16
CA ASP A 197 -1.71 6.65 -9.33
C ASP A 197 -1.22 8.10 -9.37
N LEU A 198 0.05 8.30 -9.73
CA LEU A 198 0.69 9.61 -9.78
C LEU A 198 0.48 10.34 -11.11
N VAL A 199 -0.02 9.64 -12.14
CA VAL A 199 -0.22 10.20 -13.48
C VAL A 199 -1.41 11.14 -13.49
N CYS A 200 -1.17 12.42 -13.78
CA CYS A 200 -2.27 13.40 -13.85
C CYS A 200 -3.19 13.21 -15.06
N LYS A 201 -2.61 12.96 -16.23
CA LYS A 201 -3.36 12.68 -17.46
C LYS A 201 -2.85 11.39 -18.08
N LYS A 202 -3.70 10.36 -18.09
CA LYS A 202 -3.40 9.12 -18.80
C LYS A 202 -3.46 9.40 -20.29
N LEU A 203 -2.35 9.18 -20.98
CA LEU A 203 -2.36 9.16 -22.43
C LEU A 203 -3.35 8.10 -22.93
N PRO A 204 -4.08 8.38 -24.02
CA PRO A 204 -5.02 7.43 -24.59
C PRO A 204 -4.35 6.07 -24.80
N SER A 205 -5.09 5.01 -24.50
CA SER A 205 -4.67 3.67 -24.89
C SER A 205 -4.60 3.61 -26.42
N ARG A 206 -3.83 2.68 -26.98
CA ARG A 206 -3.69 2.52 -28.44
C ARG A 206 -5.05 2.34 -29.16
N ASP A 207 -6.06 1.84 -28.45
CA ASP A 207 -7.42 1.67 -28.98
C ASP A 207 -8.10 3.03 -29.29
N ASP A 208 -7.60 4.12 -28.71
CA ASP A 208 -8.08 5.48 -28.91
C ASP A 208 -7.19 6.22 -29.94
N ASN A 209 -7.51 6.09 -31.24
CA ASN A 209 -7.03 6.88 -32.41
C ASN A 209 -5.58 7.41 -32.45
N SER A 210 -4.86 7.07 -33.52
CA SER A 210 -3.43 7.37 -33.75
C SER A 210 -3.02 8.85 -33.79
N THR A 211 -3.95 9.79 -33.99
CA THR A 211 -3.64 11.24 -34.03
C THR A 211 -3.11 11.77 -32.69
N SER A 212 -3.52 11.19 -31.56
CA SER A 212 -3.12 11.67 -30.24
C SER A 212 -1.64 11.48 -29.89
N ILE A 213 -0.97 10.50 -30.51
CA ILE A 213 0.44 10.18 -30.18
C ILE A 213 1.38 11.25 -30.72
N ARG A 214 1.14 11.72 -31.96
CA ARG A 214 2.00 12.74 -32.60
C ARG A 214 1.96 14.06 -31.82
N ASP A 215 0.79 14.47 -31.37
CA ASP A 215 0.62 15.69 -30.57
C ASP A 215 1.33 15.57 -29.22
N THR A 216 1.24 14.40 -28.59
CA THR A 216 1.95 14.12 -27.33
C THR A 216 3.47 14.19 -27.51
N VAL A 217 4.01 13.60 -28.57
CA VAL A 217 5.45 13.64 -28.87
C VAL A 217 5.89 15.07 -29.16
N ASN A 218 5.10 15.84 -29.90
CA ASN A 218 5.38 17.26 -30.16
C ASN A 218 5.38 18.08 -28.86
N GLN A 219 4.40 17.85 -27.97
CA GLN A 219 4.32 18.51 -26.66
C GLN A 219 5.50 18.13 -25.76
N LEU A 220 5.92 16.86 -25.76
CA LEU A 220 7.07 16.41 -24.99
C LEU A 220 8.36 17.02 -25.52
N THR A 221 8.50 17.09 -26.85
CA THR A 221 9.67 17.68 -27.51
C THR A 221 9.78 19.17 -27.25
N SER A 222 8.66 19.90 -27.28
CA SER A 222 8.65 21.33 -26.95
C SER A 222 8.98 21.55 -25.47
N TYR A 223 8.44 20.73 -24.58
CA TYR A 223 8.74 20.79 -23.15
C TYR A 223 10.21 20.48 -22.85
N ALA A 224 10.78 19.43 -23.43
CA ALA A 224 12.20 19.09 -23.29
C ALA A 224 13.10 20.23 -23.76
N LYS A 225 12.77 20.89 -24.89
CA LYS A 225 13.49 22.09 -25.36
C LYS A 225 13.43 23.25 -24.36
N ILE A 226 12.28 23.46 -23.73
CA ILE A 226 12.12 24.49 -22.68
C ILE A 226 12.99 24.15 -21.48
N LEU A 227 12.98 22.91 -21.01
CA LEU A 227 13.82 22.48 -19.88
C LEU A 227 15.31 22.64 -20.16
N ILE A 228 15.77 22.24 -21.36
CA ILE A 228 17.17 22.40 -21.77
C ILE A 228 17.55 23.88 -21.80
N ARG A 229 16.68 24.74 -22.35
CA ARG A 229 16.91 26.18 -22.39
C ARG A 229 17.04 26.76 -20.99
N ILE A 230 16.11 26.44 -20.09
CA ILE A 230 16.11 26.92 -18.70
C ILE A 230 17.39 26.51 -17.97
N LEU A 231 17.85 25.26 -18.16
CA LEU A 231 19.09 24.80 -17.55
C LEU A 231 20.30 25.60 -18.06
N GLN A 232 20.32 25.95 -19.35
CA GLN A 232 21.41 26.73 -19.95
C GLN A 232 21.35 28.21 -19.54
N THR A 233 20.17 28.82 -19.52
CA THR A 233 19.98 30.25 -19.22
C THR A 233 19.88 30.55 -17.73
N HIS A 234 19.75 29.53 -16.89
CA HIS A 234 19.56 29.66 -15.43
C HIS A 234 18.34 30.52 -15.07
N GLU A 235 17.32 30.52 -15.93
CA GLU A 235 16.08 31.27 -15.73
C GLU A 235 15.15 30.58 -14.71
N ARG A 236 14.20 31.36 -14.16
CA ARG A 236 13.12 30.79 -13.34
C ARG A 236 12.19 29.97 -14.22
N LEU A 237 11.76 28.80 -13.72
CA LEU A 237 10.76 28.01 -14.44
C LEU A 237 9.44 28.78 -14.51
N PRO A 238 8.78 28.81 -15.67
CA PRO A 238 7.41 29.28 -15.73
C PRO A 238 6.54 28.34 -14.89
N THR A 239 5.65 28.91 -14.10
CA THR A 239 4.64 28.14 -13.36
C THR A 239 3.63 27.58 -14.35
N PHE A 240 3.84 26.34 -14.78
CA PHE A 240 2.96 25.61 -15.68
C PHE A 240 2.11 24.62 -14.90
N GLY A 241 0.89 24.99 -14.50
CA GLY A 241 0.06 23.95 -13.92
C GLY A 241 -1.25 24.35 -13.31
N THR A 242 -2.06 23.31 -13.26
CA THR A 242 -3.37 23.21 -12.65
C THR A 242 -3.18 22.60 -11.26
N ASP A 243 -3.84 23.13 -10.23
CA ASP A 243 -3.66 22.80 -8.82
C ASP A 243 -3.97 21.33 -8.40
N ASN A 244 -4.28 20.43 -9.35
CA ASN A 244 -4.79 19.08 -9.09
C ASN A 244 -3.82 17.92 -9.41
N CYS A 245 -2.64 18.19 -9.97
CA CYS A 245 -1.65 17.17 -10.36
C CYS A 245 -0.58 16.96 -9.29
N PHE A 246 0.14 15.82 -9.36
CA PHE A 246 1.26 15.55 -8.45
C PHE A 246 2.52 16.35 -8.82
N HIS A 247 3.22 16.85 -7.80
CA HIS A 247 4.53 17.46 -7.87
C HIS A 247 5.59 16.41 -7.54
N PHE A 248 6.44 16.09 -8.50
CA PHE A 248 7.53 15.12 -8.41
C PHE A 248 8.81 15.83 -8.02
N ILE A 249 9.12 15.83 -6.74
CA ILE A 249 10.27 16.55 -6.19
C ILE A 249 11.43 15.59 -6.07
N SER A 250 12.59 15.94 -6.63
CA SER A 250 13.80 15.12 -6.53
C SER A 250 15.04 15.99 -6.34
N LEU A 251 16.14 15.38 -5.89
CA LEU A 251 17.42 16.07 -5.74
C LEU A 251 18.14 16.20 -7.09
N PRO A 252 18.99 17.22 -7.29
CA PRO A 252 19.83 17.32 -8.48
C PRO A 252 20.86 16.19 -8.52
N VAL A 253 21.27 15.81 -9.73
CA VAL A 253 22.31 14.81 -9.96
C VAL A 253 23.63 15.29 -9.36
N GLU A 254 24.03 16.52 -9.69
CA GLU A 254 25.28 17.15 -9.29
C GLU A 254 25.09 18.67 -9.07
N TYR A 255 26.11 19.31 -8.48
CA TYR A 255 26.21 20.76 -8.39
C TYR A 255 27.43 21.22 -9.17
N SER A 256 27.25 22.09 -10.17
CA SER A 256 28.34 22.73 -10.90
C SER A 256 28.51 24.15 -10.37
N ASP A 257 29.65 24.45 -9.74
CA ASP A 257 29.95 25.78 -9.16
C ASP A 257 28.90 26.30 -8.14
N GLY A 258 28.19 25.37 -7.49
CA GLY A 258 27.10 25.63 -6.55
C GLY A 258 25.72 25.78 -7.19
N TYR A 259 25.61 25.65 -8.52
CA TYR A 259 24.32 25.61 -9.23
C TYR A 259 23.84 24.16 -9.38
N PRO A 260 22.55 23.89 -9.14
CA PRO A 260 22.01 22.55 -9.26
C PRO A 260 21.92 22.14 -10.74
N SER A 261 22.38 20.94 -11.06
CA SER A 261 22.20 20.35 -12.39
C SER A 261 20.75 19.91 -12.60
N TRP A 262 20.53 19.07 -13.63
CA TRP A 262 19.29 18.31 -13.78
C TRP A 262 18.87 17.62 -12.48
N LEU A 263 17.56 17.61 -12.24
CA LEU A 263 16.95 16.80 -11.19
C LEU A 263 17.05 15.32 -11.58
N ILE A 264 17.41 14.46 -10.62
CA ILE A 264 17.79 13.07 -10.90
C ILE A 264 16.65 12.29 -11.57
N PHE A 265 15.40 12.54 -11.17
CA PHE A 265 14.25 11.87 -11.75
C PHE A 265 13.93 12.40 -13.15
N VAL A 266 14.01 13.71 -13.37
CA VAL A 266 13.81 14.31 -14.71
C VAL A 266 14.87 13.82 -15.69
N PHE A 267 16.13 13.75 -15.25
CA PHE A 267 17.22 13.20 -16.06
C PHE A 267 16.95 11.75 -16.46
N PHE A 268 16.49 10.92 -15.53
CA PHE A 268 16.07 9.54 -15.80
C PHE A 268 14.93 9.48 -16.82
N LEU A 269 13.85 10.24 -16.62
CA LEU A 269 12.69 10.27 -17.52
C LEU A 269 13.06 10.73 -18.93
N LEU A 270 13.93 11.74 -19.06
CA LEU A 270 14.44 12.20 -20.35
C LEU A 270 15.27 11.12 -21.05
N GLY A 271 16.11 10.39 -20.30
CA GLY A 271 16.87 9.25 -20.83
C GLY A 271 15.97 8.13 -21.35
N GLU A 272 14.88 7.81 -20.63
CA GLU A 272 13.86 6.86 -21.09
C GLU A 272 13.10 7.36 -22.33
N ALA A 273 12.76 8.66 -22.38
CA ALA A 273 12.13 9.26 -23.55
C ALA A 273 13.05 9.24 -24.79
N GLU A 274 14.36 9.48 -24.62
CA GLU A 274 15.33 9.39 -25.71
C GLU A 274 15.48 7.95 -26.22
N ARG A 275 15.55 6.97 -25.31
CA ARG A 275 15.53 5.54 -25.65
C ARG A 275 14.28 5.18 -26.46
N MET A 276 13.15 5.76 -26.10
CA MET A 276 11.90 5.59 -26.85
C MET A 276 12.01 6.19 -28.27
N SER A 277 12.52 7.41 -28.43
CA SER A 277 12.68 8.03 -29.74
C SER A 277 13.50 7.18 -30.71
N ARG A 278 14.47 6.41 -30.20
CA ARG A 278 15.28 5.49 -31.01
C ARG A 278 14.56 4.18 -31.35
N LYS A 279 13.69 3.66 -30.46
CA LYS A 279 12.97 2.38 -30.61
C LYS A 279 11.60 2.47 -31.27
N VAL A 280 10.89 3.60 -31.13
CA VAL A 280 9.51 3.79 -31.63
C VAL A 280 9.40 3.69 -33.15
N PHE A 281 10.51 3.89 -33.87
CA PHE A 281 10.51 3.69 -35.32
C PHE A 281 10.48 2.22 -35.74
N THR A 282 10.65 1.24 -34.84
CA THR A 282 10.83 -0.17 -35.25
C THR A 282 9.86 -1.18 -34.65
N ASN A 283 9.17 -0.95 -33.52
CA ASN A 283 8.30 -1.98 -32.92
C ASN A 283 6.99 -1.46 -32.29
N SER A 284 5.91 -2.22 -32.47
CA SER A 284 4.53 -1.90 -32.09
C SER A 284 4.19 -2.05 -30.61
N PHE A 285 5.13 -2.54 -29.80
CA PHE A 285 4.95 -2.82 -28.38
C PHE A 285 5.71 -1.78 -27.56
N ILE A 286 5.14 -0.58 -27.43
CA ILE A 286 5.61 0.39 -26.43
C ILE A 286 5.39 -0.27 -25.08
N ASP A 287 6.50 -0.53 -24.37
CA ASP A 287 6.44 -1.07 -23.02
C ASP A 287 5.56 -0.16 -22.16
N LYS A 288 4.61 -0.74 -21.41
CA LYS A 288 3.73 -0.02 -20.47
C LYS A 288 4.55 0.90 -19.56
N GLN A 289 5.76 0.48 -19.20
CA GLN A 289 6.68 1.27 -18.38
C GLN A 289 7.17 2.54 -19.09
N ILE A 290 7.45 2.48 -20.40
CA ILE A 290 7.87 3.66 -21.18
C ILE A 290 6.72 4.66 -21.30
N LEU A 291 5.50 4.18 -21.59
CA LEU A 291 4.32 5.05 -21.66
C LEU A 291 4.07 5.73 -20.31
N LEU A 292 4.25 5.00 -19.21
CA LEU A 292 4.18 5.55 -17.86
C LEU A 292 5.26 6.60 -17.62
N SER A 293 6.52 6.36 -17.98
CA SER A 293 7.59 7.37 -17.89
C SER A 293 7.26 8.64 -18.67
N ILE A 294 6.69 8.52 -19.87
CA ILE A 294 6.24 9.69 -20.64
C ILE A 294 5.10 10.41 -19.94
N ASN A 295 4.09 9.68 -19.48
CA ASN A 295 2.97 10.24 -18.73
C ASN A 295 3.43 11.04 -17.51
N LEU A 296 4.50 10.59 -16.85
CA LEU A 296 5.10 11.27 -15.71
C LEU A 296 5.94 12.49 -16.13
N LEU A 297 6.61 12.45 -17.28
CA LEU A 297 7.41 13.58 -17.81
C LEU A 297 6.56 14.71 -18.43
N LEU A 298 5.27 14.50 -18.61
CA LEU A 298 4.37 15.50 -19.18
C LEU A 298 4.37 16.80 -18.34
N PRO A 299 4.29 17.99 -18.98
CA PRO A 299 4.40 19.29 -18.30
C PRO A 299 3.28 19.58 -17.30
N GLN A 300 2.20 18.80 -17.31
CA GLN A 300 1.16 18.88 -16.28
C GLN A 300 1.65 18.40 -14.91
N ASN A 301 2.69 17.57 -14.89
CA ASN A 301 3.36 17.17 -13.67
C ASN A 301 4.50 18.15 -13.40
N TYR A 302 4.50 18.74 -12.20
CA TYR A 302 5.61 19.56 -11.77
C TYR A 302 6.77 18.68 -11.37
N HIS A 303 7.99 19.05 -11.72
CA HIS A 303 9.18 18.32 -11.30
C HIS A 303 10.04 19.11 -10.31
N HIS A 304 9.58 20.27 -9.87
CA HIS A 304 10.36 21.25 -9.12
C HIS A 304 9.53 21.80 -7.97
N ILE A 305 10.20 22.31 -6.93
CA ILE A 305 9.53 23.05 -5.87
C ILE A 305 8.97 24.38 -6.38
N LYS A 306 7.92 24.91 -5.75
CA LYS A 306 7.14 26.08 -6.23
C LYS A 306 7.96 27.35 -6.53
N ASP A 307 9.14 27.48 -5.93
CA ASP A 307 10.05 28.63 -6.10
C ASP A 307 11.45 28.21 -6.57
N PHE A 308 11.55 27.05 -7.24
CA PHE A 308 12.84 26.55 -7.70
C PHE A 308 13.46 27.48 -8.77
N ASN A 309 14.72 27.82 -8.58
CA ASN A 309 15.47 28.67 -9.49
C ASN A 309 16.86 28.07 -9.75
N TYR A 310 17.12 27.70 -11.01
CA TYR A 310 18.42 27.19 -11.45
C TYR A 310 19.54 28.23 -11.31
N GLY A 311 19.23 29.53 -11.38
CA GLY A 311 20.18 30.62 -11.18
C GLY A 311 20.47 30.95 -9.71
N THR A 312 19.88 30.23 -8.75
CA THR A 312 20.24 30.41 -7.34
C THR A 312 21.39 29.47 -7.00
N LYS A 313 22.46 30.05 -6.45
CA LYS A 313 23.59 29.28 -5.93
C LYS A 313 23.22 28.70 -4.57
N TYR A 314 23.36 27.40 -4.41
CA TYR A 314 23.18 26.69 -3.14
C TYR A 314 24.55 26.37 -2.56
N ASN A 315 24.69 26.49 -1.24
CA ASN A 315 25.96 26.19 -0.59
C ASN A 315 26.24 24.69 -0.57
N ASP A 316 25.19 23.88 -0.40
CA ASP A 316 25.25 22.42 -0.35
C ASP A 316 23.86 21.80 -0.64
N SER A 317 23.85 20.52 -0.97
CA SER A 317 22.69 19.64 -1.07
C SER A 317 21.73 19.72 0.12
N THR A 318 22.26 19.98 1.32
CA THR A 318 21.46 20.14 2.55
C THR A 318 20.54 21.37 2.52
N GLU A 319 20.94 22.45 1.85
CA GLU A 319 20.12 23.67 1.71
C GLU A 319 18.91 23.41 0.82
N LEU A 320 19.12 22.77 -0.32
CA LEU A 320 18.02 22.41 -1.22
C LEU A 320 17.09 21.36 -0.58
N GLN A 321 17.64 20.37 0.12
CA GLN A 321 16.85 19.39 0.84
C GLN A 321 15.96 20.04 1.91
N LYS A 322 16.45 21.09 2.59
CA LYS A 322 15.67 21.89 3.54
C LYS A 322 14.52 22.65 2.86
N ASN A 323 14.64 22.99 1.57
CA ASN A 323 13.55 23.61 0.80
C ASN A 323 12.55 22.58 0.26
N ILE A 324 12.99 21.35 -0.03
CA ILE A 324 12.14 20.24 -0.49
C ILE A 324 11.26 19.71 0.65
N GLU A 325 11.83 19.56 1.84
CA GLU A 325 11.17 18.92 2.98
C GLU A 325 9.82 19.56 3.35
N PRO A 326 9.67 20.89 3.46
CA PRO A 326 8.38 21.54 3.71
C PRO A 326 7.29 21.19 2.71
N GLU A 327 7.64 20.98 1.44
CA GLU A 327 6.68 20.62 0.39
C GLU A 327 6.30 19.13 0.47
N VAL A 328 7.26 18.24 0.79
CA VAL A 328 7.01 16.80 0.95
C VAL A 328 6.19 16.49 2.21
N VAL A 329 6.38 17.24 3.29
CA VAL A 329 5.61 17.05 4.52
C VAL A 329 4.25 17.74 4.50
N ASP A 330 3.94 18.55 3.50
CA ASP A 330 2.63 19.16 3.33
C ASP A 330 1.64 18.15 2.71
N CYS A 331 1.03 17.33 3.57
CA CYS A 331 0.12 16.26 3.15
C CYS A 331 -1.19 16.75 2.54
N GLY A 332 -1.48 18.06 2.62
CA GLY A 332 -2.61 18.68 1.91
C GLY A 332 -2.30 18.95 0.43
N LYS A 333 -1.02 18.92 0.04
CA LYS A 333 -0.58 19.07 -1.34
C LYS A 333 -0.23 17.72 -1.94
N LYS A 334 -0.53 17.57 -3.23
CA LYS A 334 -0.15 16.41 -4.02
C LYS A 334 1.34 16.45 -4.34
N SER A 335 2.18 16.27 -3.33
CA SER A 335 3.63 16.28 -3.48
C SER A 335 4.23 14.91 -3.20
N VAL A 336 5.20 14.53 -4.02
CA VAL A 336 5.83 13.22 -4.00
C VAL A 336 7.33 13.41 -4.11
N PHE A 337 8.06 12.96 -3.11
CA PHE A 337 9.51 12.86 -3.18
C PHE A 337 9.90 11.63 -4.00
N VAL A 338 10.69 11.83 -5.05
CA VAL A 338 11.19 10.77 -5.92
C VAL A 338 12.71 10.72 -5.87
N SER A 339 13.24 9.53 -5.63
CA SER A 339 14.68 9.30 -5.67
C SER A 339 14.96 7.81 -5.88
N HIS A 340 16.23 7.43 -5.81
CA HIS A 340 16.62 6.02 -5.73
C HIS A 340 16.01 5.37 -4.48
N GLU A 341 15.69 4.08 -4.59
CA GLU A 341 15.00 3.31 -3.54
C GLU A 341 15.63 3.45 -2.15
N ASN A 342 16.95 3.32 -2.06
CA ASN A 342 17.70 3.49 -0.82
C ASN A 342 17.56 4.90 -0.21
N LEU A 343 17.62 5.95 -1.03
CA LEU A 343 17.46 7.33 -0.59
C LEU A 343 16.01 7.61 -0.15
N VAL A 344 15.03 7.02 -0.84
CA VAL A 344 13.61 7.10 -0.46
C VAL A 344 13.37 6.41 0.89
N GLU A 345 13.98 5.25 1.13
CA GLU A 345 13.89 4.54 2.40
C GLU A 345 14.59 5.30 3.54
N GLU A 346 15.76 5.88 3.29
CA GLU A 346 16.45 6.79 4.21
C GLU A 346 15.54 7.98 4.57
N GLU A 347 14.97 8.66 3.57
CA GLU A 347 14.06 9.79 3.74
C GLU A 347 12.78 9.40 4.50
N PHE A 348 12.18 8.26 4.15
CA PHE A 348 10.97 7.74 4.82
C PHE A 348 11.20 7.55 6.31
N ARG A 349 12.32 6.94 6.71
CA ARG A 349 12.66 6.75 8.13
C ARG A 349 12.90 8.07 8.84
N PHE A 350 13.60 9.01 8.18
CA PHE A 350 13.82 10.34 8.73
C PHE A 350 12.50 11.07 8.97
N LEU A 351 11.65 11.17 7.94
CA LEU A 351 10.39 11.89 8.01
C LEU A 351 9.43 11.24 9.01
N SER A 352 9.27 9.91 8.99
CA SER A 352 8.41 9.20 9.94
C SER A 352 8.86 9.40 11.40
N LYS A 353 10.17 9.56 11.64
CA LYS A 353 10.71 9.80 12.98
C LYS A 353 10.53 11.25 13.44
N GLN A 354 10.78 12.22 12.55
CA GLN A 354 10.73 13.65 12.90
C GLN A 354 9.31 14.23 12.88
N TYR A 355 8.41 13.62 12.13
CA TYR A 355 7.03 14.09 11.89
C TYR A 355 6.02 13.04 12.36
N ALA A 356 6.07 12.64 13.63
CA ALA A 356 5.29 11.52 14.19
C ALA A 356 3.75 11.64 14.01
N GLY A 357 3.22 12.87 13.87
CA GLY A 357 1.79 13.12 13.61
C GLY A 357 1.39 13.03 12.12
N LYS A 358 2.33 12.72 11.23
CA LYS A 358 2.09 12.56 9.79
C LYS A 358 2.41 11.14 9.38
N LYS A 359 1.48 10.52 8.64
CA LYS A 359 1.71 9.21 8.07
C LYS A 359 2.30 9.37 6.68
N PHE A 360 3.48 8.82 6.49
CA PHE A 360 4.13 8.78 5.19
C PHE A 360 3.88 7.42 4.54
N TYR A 361 3.82 7.42 3.22
CA TYR A 361 3.54 6.27 2.40
C TYR A 361 4.62 6.15 1.34
N ARG A 362 5.22 4.97 1.27
CA ARG A 362 6.21 4.61 0.26
C ARG A 362 5.50 3.87 -0.86
N GLY A 363 5.77 4.26 -2.10
CA GLY A 363 5.29 3.54 -3.28
C GLY A 363 5.77 2.09 -3.28
N ARG A 364 4.87 1.18 -3.66
CA ARG A 364 5.13 -0.26 -3.74
C ARG A 364 6.01 -0.62 -4.93
N ASP A 365 5.84 0.12 -6.02
CA ASP A 365 6.49 -0.19 -7.29
C ASP A 365 7.80 0.57 -7.48
N ILE A 366 8.76 -0.08 -8.13
CA ILE A 366 10.07 0.47 -8.45
C ILE A 366 10.15 0.71 -9.96
N MET A 367 10.40 1.95 -10.38
CA MET A 367 10.54 2.32 -11.78
C MET A 367 12.01 2.22 -12.23
N GLY A 368 12.26 1.64 -13.41
CA GLY A 368 13.61 1.52 -13.98
C GLY A 368 14.49 0.40 -13.38
N GLY A 369 13.96 -0.41 -12.46
CA GLY A 369 14.73 -1.45 -11.75
C GLY A 369 15.32 -2.56 -12.63
N SER A 370 14.82 -2.75 -13.86
CA SER A 370 15.26 -3.83 -14.75
C SER A 370 16.64 -3.60 -15.38
N CYS A 371 17.15 -2.35 -15.40
CA CYS A 371 18.42 -2.01 -16.04
C CYS A 371 19.45 -1.37 -15.10
N LEU A 372 19.01 -0.91 -13.92
CA LEU A 372 19.88 -0.22 -12.98
C LEU A 372 20.14 -1.17 -11.82
N VAL A 373 21.11 -2.06 -11.96
CA VAL A 373 21.55 -2.87 -10.83
C VAL A 373 22.80 -2.20 -10.26
N ASN A 374 22.81 -1.97 -8.95
CA ASN A 374 24.02 -1.58 -8.25
C ASN A 374 24.72 -2.84 -7.75
N GLY A 375 26.03 -2.86 -7.90
CA GLY A 375 26.81 -3.98 -7.42
C GLY A 375 28.29 -3.68 -7.30
N LEU A 376 28.99 -4.71 -6.86
CA LEU A 376 30.44 -4.76 -6.84
C LEU A 376 30.91 -5.42 -8.13
N VAL A 377 31.73 -4.72 -8.89
CA VAL A 377 32.23 -5.18 -10.19
C VAL A 377 33.71 -5.46 -10.07
N PHE A 378 34.10 -6.69 -10.40
CA PHE A 378 35.48 -7.16 -10.39
C PHE A 378 35.91 -7.55 -11.80
N SER A 379 37.17 -7.30 -12.15
CA SER A 379 37.75 -7.84 -13.38
C SER A 379 37.81 -9.37 -13.33
N LEU A 380 37.62 -10.05 -14.47
CA LEU A 380 37.81 -11.51 -14.59
C LEU A 380 39.18 -11.99 -14.09
N LYS A 381 40.24 -11.19 -14.24
CA LYS A 381 41.58 -11.50 -13.70
C LYS A 381 41.52 -11.70 -12.17
N GLY A 382 40.64 -10.97 -11.51
CA GLY A 382 40.34 -11.06 -10.09
C GLY A 382 39.40 -12.21 -9.69
N LYS A 383 38.91 -13.06 -10.60
CA LYS A 383 37.97 -14.16 -10.29
C LYS A 383 38.49 -15.13 -9.24
N ARG A 384 39.82 -15.32 -9.16
CA ARG A 384 40.48 -16.16 -8.14
C ARG A 384 40.97 -15.38 -6.91
N SER A 385 40.69 -14.07 -6.83
CA SER A 385 41.10 -13.24 -5.69
C SER A 385 40.34 -13.63 -4.43
N ARG A 386 41.04 -13.68 -3.30
CA ARG A 386 40.43 -13.84 -1.97
C ARG A 386 39.47 -12.68 -1.66
N LEU A 387 39.73 -11.50 -2.23
CA LEU A 387 38.93 -10.30 -2.04
C LEU A 387 37.49 -10.49 -2.52
N LEU A 388 37.31 -11.06 -3.72
CA LEU A 388 35.99 -11.36 -4.28
C LEU A 388 35.19 -12.27 -3.34
N ARG A 389 35.84 -13.31 -2.81
CA ARG A 389 35.19 -14.27 -1.90
C ARG A 389 34.77 -13.61 -0.57
N TYR A 390 35.54 -12.65 -0.06
CA TYR A 390 35.15 -11.91 1.14
C TYR A 390 33.98 -10.96 0.90
N PHE A 391 33.97 -10.22 -0.21
CA PHE A 391 32.81 -9.39 -0.54
C PHE A 391 31.55 -10.21 -0.75
N TRP A 392 31.67 -11.36 -1.43
CA TRP A 392 30.55 -12.28 -1.59
C TRP A 392 30.03 -12.76 -0.23
N TYR A 393 30.91 -13.18 0.68
CA TYR A 393 30.53 -13.57 2.04
C TYR A 393 29.84 -12.41 2.80
N LEU A 394 30.32 -11.16 2.65
CA LEU A 394 29.73 -10.00 3.33
C LEU A 394 28.34 -9.64 2.80
N VAL A 395 28.10 -9.83 1.50
CA VAL A 395 26.78 -9.66 0.88
C VAL A 395 25.85 -10.79 1.32
N ASP A 396 26.27 -12.05 1.19
CA ASP A 396 25.47 -13.24 1.55
C ASP A 396 25.09 -13.27 3.03
N THR A 397 25.97 -12.80 3.92
CA THR A 397 25.69 -12.72 5.37
C THR A 397 24.86 -11.49 5.76
N GLY A 398 24.59 -10.57 4.83
CA GLY A 398 23.85 -9.32 5.09
C GLY A 398 24.64 -8.25 5.85
N VAL A 399 25.93 -8.48 6.12
CA VAL A 399 26.81 -7.49 6.78
C VAL A 399 26.94 -6.25 5.90
N TYR A 400 27.07 -6.43 4.58
CA TYR A 400 27.12 -5.34 3.61
C TYR A 400 25.88 -4.44 3.69
N GLY A 401 24.68 -5.01 3.60
CA GLY A 401 23.43 -4.26 3.69
C GLY A 401 23.23 -3.56 5.03
N ARG A 402 23.70 -4.16 6.14
CA ARG A 402 23.70 -3.50 7.46
C ARG A 402 24.63 -2.28 7.49
N ILE A 403 25.78 -2.33 6.81
CA ILE A 403 26.72 -1.22 6.73
C ILE A 403 26.13 -0.10 5.87
N GLU A 404 25.52 -0.40 4.74
CA GLU A 404 24.83 0.61 3.92
C GLU A 404 23.72 1.30 4.69
N LYS A 405 22.90 0.54 5.44
CA LYS A 405 21.87 1.09 6.33
C LYS A 405 22.46 2.03 7.37
N GLU A 406 23.55 1.64 8.03
CA GLU A 406 24.19 2.46 9.06
C GLU A 406 24.83 3.73 8.46
N LEU A 407 25.40 3.65 7.25
CA LEU A 407 25.89 4.82 6.51
C LEU A 407 24.76 5.78 6.13
N GLY A 408 23.62 5.27 5.69
CA GLY A 408 22.41 6.05 5.43
C GLY A 408 21.89 6.76 6.69
N ASP A 409 21.73 6.02 7.79
CA ASP A 409 21.32 6.57 9.09
C ASP A 409 22.26 7.71 9.53
N ARG A 410 23.58 7.56 9.31
CA ARG A 410 24.59 8.57 9.66
C ARG A 410 24.49 9.86 8.86
N ARG A 411 24.15 9.79 7.57
CA ARG A 411 23.90 11.00 6.75
C ARG A 411 22.77 11.83 7.34
N LEU A 412 21.79 11.17 7.97
CA LEU A 412 20.60 11.79 8.54
C LEU A 412 20.77 12.20 10.02
N LEU A 413 21.79 11.70 10.74
CA LEU A 413 21.98 11.98 12.17
C LEU A 413 22.06 13.47 12.51
N PHE A 414 22.68 14.27 11.65
CA PHE A 414 22.89 15.69 11.87
C PHE A 414 21.87 16.58 11.16
N ARG A 415 20.97 15.97 10.37
CA ARG A 415 19.90 16.70 9.70
C ARG A 415 18.86 17.15 10.72
N ARG A 416 18.56 18.44 10.71
CA ARG A 416 17.45 19.01 11.49
C ARG A 416 16.20 19.06 10.61
N PRO A 417 15.01 18.78 11.16
CA PRO A 417 13.79 18.89 10.40
C PRO A 417 13.59 20.34 9.92
N ALA A 418 13.11 20.50 8.69
CA ALA A 418 12.93 21.82 8.09
C ALA A 418 11.78 22.60 8.75
N LEU A 419 10.79 21.89 9.28
CA LEU A 419 9.65 22.46 10.00
C LEU A 419 9.62 21.95 11.44
N ALA A 420 9.52 22.86 12.40
CA ALA A 420 9.20 22.51 13.77
C ALA A 420 7.70 22.20 13.85
N VAL A 421 7.35 20.92 13.70
CA VAL A 421 5.96 20.49 13.93
C VAL A 421 5.76 20.45 15.43
N GLY A 422 4.83 21.29 15.91
CA GLY A 422 4.34 21.17 17.28
C GLY A 422 3.89 19.72 17.48
N LYS A 423 4.14 19.15 18.66
CA LYS A 423 3.57 17.83 19.03
C LYS A 423 2.05 17.97 19.07
N GLU A 424 1.43 17.93 17.90
CA GLU A 424 0.00 18.05 17.74
C GLU A 424 -0.63 16.70 18.08
N ASN A 425 -1.82 16.78 18.67
CA ASN A 425 -2.43 15.77 19.53
C ASN A 425 -2.42 14.37 18.89
N ASP A 426 -2.05 13.39 19.71
CA ASP A 426 -1.92 11.99 19.36
C ASP A 426 -3.07 11.50 18.47
N ILE A 427 -2.72 10.94 17.31
CA ILE A 427 -3.66 10.30 16.40
C ILE A 427 -4.36 9.18 17.18
N VAL A 428 -5.65 9.35 17.45
CA VAL A 428 -6.47 8.34 18.11
C VAL A 428 -6.66 7.17 17.14
N VAL A 429 -6.04 6.04 17.45
CA VAL A 429 -6.25 4.80 16.69
C VAL A 429 -7.69 4.33 16.93
N PRO A 430 -8.49 4.06 15.87
CA PRO A 430 -9.87 3.61 16.04
C PRO A 430 -9.92 2.27 16.79
N LEU A 431 -10.77 2.18 17.82
CA LEU A 431 -11.00 0.94 18.56
C LEU A 431 -11.79 -0.06 17.70
N SER A 432 -11.20 -1.21 17.39
CA SER A 432 -11.92 -2.33 16.77
C SER A 432 -12.64 -3.17 17.82
N LEU A 433 -13.97 -3.28 17.72
CA LEU A 433 -14.84 -3.98 18.70
C LEU A 433 -15.06 -5.47 18.39
N GLY A 434 -14.16 -6.11 17.62
CA GLY A 434 -14.38 -7.42 17.01
C GLY A 434 -14.70 -8.56 17.98
N GLY A 435 -14.26 -8.49 19.24
CA GLY A 435 -14.51 -9.54 20.24
C GLY A 435 -15.84 -9.41 21.00
N ALA A 436 -16.31 -8.18 21.25
CA ALA A 436 -17.43 -7.94 22.17
C ALA A 436 -18.81 -8.25 21.54
N ILE A 437 -18.94 -8.18 20.22
CA ILE A 437 -20.23 -8.41 19.55
C ILE A 437 -20.58 -9.90 19.52
N VAL A 438 -19.59 -10.78 19.41
CA VAL A 438 -19.78 -12.24 19.36
C VAL A 438 -20.50 -12.76 20.61
N THR A 439 -20.21 -12.17 21.78
CA THR A 439 -20.83 -12.57 23.06
C THR A 439 -22.34 -12.29 23.09
N VAL A 440 -22.81 -11.20 22.47
CA VAL A 440 -24.24 -10.86 22.36
C VAL A 440 -24.99 -11.92 21.55
N PHE A 441 -24.40 -12.40 20.46
CA PHE A 441 -25.01 -13.46 19.64
C PHE A 441 -25.03 -14.80 20.37
N ILE A 442 -23.99 -15.14 21.12
CA ILE A 442 -23.95 -16.35 21.95
C ILE A 442 -25.06 -16.32 23.01
N LEU A 443 -25.19 -15.20 23.74
CA LEU A 443 -26.23 -15.03 24.76
C LEU A 443 -27.64 -15.10 24.15
N SER A 444 -27.85 -14.45 23.00
CA SER A 444 -29.14 -14.46 22.30
C SER A 444 -29.50 -15.86 21.80
N GLY A 445 -28.53 -16.59 21.23
CA GLY A 445 -28.71 -17.98 20.81
C GLY A 445 -29.09 -18.90 21.98
N LEU A 446 -28.46 -18.73 23.14
CA LEU A 446 -28.77 -19.49 24.34
C LEU A 446 -30.19 -19.21 24.85
N LEU A 447 -30.62 -17.94 24.85
CA LEU A 447 -31.99 -17.55 25.24
C LEU A 447 -33.05 -18.11 24.27
N ILE A 448 -32.79 -18.10 22.96
CA ILE A 448 -33.69 -18.69 21.97
C ILE A 448 -33.78 -20.20 22.15
N LEU A 449 -32.66 -20.87 22.43
CA LEU A 449 -32.64 -22.31 22.70
C LEU A 449 -33.46 -22.67 23.95
N LEU A 450 -33.30 -21.91 25.03
CA LEU A 450 -34.10 -22.06 26.24
C LEU A 450 -35.60 -21.84 25.97
N ALA A 451 -35.96 -20.80 25.21
CA ALA A 451 -37.35 -20.57 24.80
C ALA A 451 -37.91 -21.73 23.96
N GLY A 452 -37.11 -22.29 23.06
CA GLY A 452 -37.46 -23.48 22.29
C GLY A 452 -37.71 -24.71 23.17
N VAL A 453 -36.87 -24.94 24.18
CA VAL A 453 -37.05 -26.03 25.15
C VAL A 453 -38.35 -25.86 25.94
N VAL A 454 -38.63 -24.65 26.46
CA VAL A 454 -39.89 -24.34 27.16
C VAL A 454 -41.09 -24.61 26.26
N PHE A 455 -41.04 -24.18 25.00
CA PHE A 455 -42.10 -24.45 24.02
C PHE A 455 -42.33 -25.95 23.78
N MET A 456 -41.25 -26.72 23.64
CA MET A 456 -41.33 -28.17 23.46
C MET A 456 -41.96 -28.85 24.68
N ILE A 457 -41.66 -28.37 25.90
CA ILE A 457 -42.24 -28.88 27.15
C ILE A 457 -43.73 -28.56 27.22
N GLU A 458 -44.12 -27.29 27.03
CA GLU A 458 -45.53 -26.85 27.10
C GLU A 458 -46.40 -27.54 26.04
N ASN A 459 -45.83 -27.79 24.85
CA ASN A 459 -46.56 -28.38 23.73
C ASN A 459 -46.31 -29.89 23.58
N LYS A 460 -45.65 -30.56 24.53
CA LYS A 460 -45.25 -31.98 24.42
C LYS A 460 -46.37 -32.91 23.97
N LEU A 461 -47.58 -32.71 24.50
CA LEU A 461 -48.76 -33.51 24.13
C LEU A 461 -49.23 -33.26 22.69
N ARG A 462 -49.20 -32.00 22.22
CA ARG A 462 -49.61 -31.66 20.85
C ARG A 462 -48.53 -32.04 19.83
N ILE A 463 -47.27 -31.77 20.15
CA ILE A 463 -46.11 -32.18 19.36
C ILE A 463 -46.08 -33.70 19.22
N GLY A 464 -46.31 -34.44 20.31
CA GLY A 464 -46.43 -35.89 20.27
C GLY A 464 -47.55 -36.40 19.36
N LYS A 465 -48.73 -35.74 19.38
CA LYS A 465 -49.83 -36.06 18.44
C LYS A 465 -49.48 -35.76 16.99
N PHE A 466 -48.79 -34.65 16.74
CA PHE A 466 -48.36 -34.24 15.40
C PHE A 466 -47.28 -35.18 14.84
N LEU A 467 -46.26 -35.51 15.63
CA LEU A 467 -45.23 -36.51 15.28
C LEU A 467 -45.85 -37.88 15.03
N ARG A 468 -46.82 -38.32 15.84
CA ARG A 468 -47.55 -39.56 15.58
C ARG A 468 -48.30 -39.54 14.25
N ARG A 469 -48.91 -38.40 13.87
CA ARG A 469 -49.56 -38.27 12.55
C ARG A 469 -48.55 -38.33 11.41
N ILE A 470 -47.43 -37.61 11.52
CA ILE A 470 -46.37 -37.65 10.50
C ILE A 470 -45.79 -39.06 10.38
N LEU A 471 -45.49 -39.71 11.50
CA LEU A 471 -44.97 -41.08 11.49
C LEU A 471 -45.99 -42.06 10.91
N ALA A 472 -47.28 -41.89 11.19
CA ALA A 472 -48.33 -42.68 10.57
C ALA A 472 -48.40 -42.45 9.05
N GLU A 473 -48.30 -41.20 8.59
CA GLU A 473 -48.28 -40.88 7.15
C GLU A 473 -47.03 -41.42 6.44
N ILE A 474 -45.85 -41.29 7.05
CA ILE A 474 -44.60 -41.85 6.53
C ILE A 474 -44.70 -43.37 6.47
N TYR A 475 -45.23 -44.01 7.52
CA TYR A 475 -45.42 -45.45 7.56
C TYR A 475 -46.36 -45.92 6.46
N LEU A 476 -47.49 -45.23 6.27
CA LEU A 476 -48.42 -45.50 5.16
C LEU A 476 -47.76 -45.28 3.80
N CYS A 477 -46.92 -44.25 3.64
CA CYS A 477 -46.22 -43.98 2.39
C CYS A 477 -45.16 -45.06 2.07
N LEU A 478 -44.44 -45.54 3.10
CA LEU A 478 -43.48 -46.65 2.99
C LEU A 478 -44.16 -47.98 2.69
N ASP A 479 -45.33 -48.24 3.27
CA ASP A 479 -46.10 -49.46 2.99
C ASP A 479 -46.65 -49.45 1.55
N ARG A 480 -47.14 -48.29 1.10
CA ARG A 480 -47.59 -48.09 -0.29
C ARG A 480 -46.46 -48.27 -1.29
N SER A 481 -45.24 -47.81 -0.97
CA SER A 481 -44.07 -47.99 -1.84
C SER A 481 -43.64 -49.45 -1.92
N LYS A 482 -43.70 -50.21 -0.82
CA LYS A 482 -43.46 -51.67 -0.80
C LYS A 482 -44.47 -52.42 -1.66
N HIS A 483 -45.76 -52.09 -1.57
CA HIS A 483 -46.80 -52.69 -2.40
C HIS A 483 -46.59 -52.42 -3.90
N LEU A 484 -46.21 -51.20 -4.28
CA LEU A 484 -45.89 -50.84 -5.67
C LEU A 484 -44.65 -51.58 -6.18
N TYR A 485 -43.62 -51.73 -5.34
CA TYR A 485 -42.42 -52.49 -5.69
C TYR A 485 -42.72 -53.99 -5.92
N ALA A 486 -43.53 -54.61 -5.06
CA ALA A 486 -43.96 -56.00 -5.22
C ALA A 486 -44.81 -56.21 -6.50
N LYS A 487 -45.69 -55.25 -6.83
CA LYS A 487 -46.48 -55.28 -8.08
C LYS A 487 -45.62 -55.12 -9.32
N SER A 488 -44.60 -54.25 -9.30
CA SER A 488 -43.65 -54.10 -10.41
C SER A 488 -42.80 -55.36 -10.62
N ARG A 489 -42.44 -56.08 -9.55
CA ARG A 489 -41.70 -57.34 -9.63
C ARG A 489 -42.51 -58.47 -10.27
N LYS A 490 -43.83 -58.53 -9.99
CA LYS A 490 -44.75 -59.52 -10.58
C LYS A 490 -45.06 -59.31 -12.07
N HIS A 491 -44.84 -58.11 -12.61
CA HIS A 491 -44.98 -57.84 -14.05
C HIS A 491 -43.69 -58.06 -14.85
N ARG A 492 -42.56 -58.31 -14.17
CA ARG A 492 -41.25 -58.56 -14.78
C ARG A 492 -40.83 -60.04 -14.77
N MET A 493 -41.59 -60.89 -14.08
CA MET A 493 -41.58 -62.35 -14.24
C MET A 493 -42.79 -62.71 -15.09
#